data_AF-V5GJJ1-F1
#
_entry.id   AF-V5GJJ1-F1
#
_cell.length_a   1.000
_cell.length_b   1.000
_cell.length_c   1.000
_cell.angle_alpha   90.00
_cell.angle_beta   90.00
_cell.angle_gamma   90.00
#
_symmetry.space_group_name_H-M   'P 1'
#
loop_
_entity.id
_entity.type
_entity.pdbx_description
1 polymer ?
#
loop_
_entity_poly.entity_id
_entity_poly.type
_entity_poly.pdbx_seq_one_letter_code
_entity_poly.pdbx_strand_id
1 'polypeptide(L)'
;MKAILAILLLTLTSVLAVTPSHSNDTPPPAPGTQPGCGPAGCHNPTGLFGLIRNPRKYDHLCDFHHIMFSHDHRPRACFDTQLPLEKYLSAPNPQTLHGFVDKTDTKFVLFAGQIVTLDERYEMHVDEVKDTKWKWGGCSRVRIYLQPRWVLERDEIWCPGHDEPIEL
;
A
#
# COMPACT_ATOMS: atom_id res chain seq x y z
N MET A 1 -5.97 -73.58 -44.42
CA MET A 1 -7.04 -73.17 -43.49
C MET A 1 -6.99 -71.65 -43.43
N LYS A 2 -7.89 -70.92 -44.12
CA LYS A 2 -9.11 -70.27 -43.56
C LYS A 2 -8.81 -69.61 -42.18
N ALA A 3 -8.95 -68.32 -41.93
CA ALA A 3 -9.97 -67.39 -42.40
C ALA A 3 -9.54 -65.91 -42.32
N ILE A 4 -10.22 -65.11 -43.14
CA ILE A 4 -10.33 -63.66 -43.14
C ILE A 4 -11.14 -63.21 -41.90
N LEU A 5 -10.74 -62.13 -41.23
CA LEU A 5 -11.70 -61.17 -40.69
C LEU A 5 -11.07 -59.78 -40.53
N ALA A 6 -11.49 -58.88 -41.41
CA ALA A 6 -11.35 -57.44 -41.24
C ALA A 6 -12.46 -56.93 -40.32
N ILE A 7 -12.14 -56.06 -39.36
CA ILE A 7 -13.11 -55.19 -38.71
C ILE A 7 -12.52 -53.78 -38.69
N LEU A 8 -13.06 -52.93 -39.58
CA LEU A 8 -12.96 -51.48 -39.50
C LEU A 8 -13.75 -51.02 -38.26
N LEU A 9 -13.10 -50.26 -37.38
CA LEU A 9 -13.79 -49.41 -36.41
C LEU A 9 -13.40 -47.96 -36.70
N LEU A 10 -14.30 -47.24 -37.38
CA LEU A 10 -14.32 -45.79 -37.46
C LEU A 10 -14.91 -45.25 -36.16
N THR A 11 -14.08 -44.74 -35.26
CA THR A 11 -14.53 -43.90 -34.15
C THR A 11 -14.13 -42.46 -34.44
N LEU A 12 -15.13 -41.68 -34.86
CA LEU A 12 -15.12 -40.23 -34.83
C LEU A 12 -15.11 -39.78 -33.37
N THR A 13 -13.96 -39.32 -32.87
CA THR A 13 -13.91 -38.50 -31.66
C THR A 13 -13.54 -37.08 -32.04
N SER A 14 -14.54 -36.22 -31.95
CA SER A 14 -14.48 -34.78 -32.16
C SER A 14 -13.31 -34.16 -31.39
N VAL A 15 -12.51 -33.38 -32.09
CA VAL A 15 -11.52 -32.48 -31.48
C VAL A 15 -12.31 -31.33 -30.85
N LEU A 16 -12.53 -31.38 -29.53
CA LEU A 16 -12.86 -30.18 -28.77
C LEU A 16 -11.57 -29.37 -28.63
N ALA A 17 -11.41 -28.40 -29.53
CA ALA A 17 -10.48 -27.31 -29.33
C ALA A 17 -10.92 -26.54 -28.08
N VAL A 18 -10.34 -26.87 -26.93
CA VAL A 18 -10.41 -26.04 -25.73
C VAL A 18 -9.55 -24.81 -26.02
N THR A 19 -10.22 -23.69 -26.28
CA THR A 19 -9.60 -22.37 -26.16
C THR A 19 -9.04 -22.25 -24.74
N PRO A 20 -7.80 -21.79 -24.54
CA PRO A 20 -7.38 -21.38 -23.21
C PRO A 20 -8.20 -20.13 -22.87
N SER A 21 -9.28 -20.29 -22.10
CA SER A 21 -9.83 -19.16 -21.37
C SER A 21 -8.71 -18.69 -20.45
N HIS A 22 -8.16 -17.52 -20.74
CA HIS A 22 -7.41 -16.75 -19.76
C HIS A 22 -8.37 -16.44 -18.61
N SER A 23 -8.50 -17.37 -17.66
CA SER A 23 -8.96 -17.06 -16.32
C SER A 23 -7.84 -16.24 -15.71
N ASN A 24 -7.95 -14.91 -15.85
CA ASN A 24 -7.33 -13.99 -14.91
C ASN A 24 -8.04 -14.21 -13.56
N ASP A 25 -7.71 -15.32 -12.89
CA ASP A 25 -8.04 -15.55 -11.49
C ASP A 25 -7.09 -14.71 -10.64
N THR A 26 -7.22 -13.39 -10.77
CA THR A 26 -6.73 -12.47 -9.76
C THR A 26 -7.81 -12.44 -8.68
N PRO A 27 -7.50 -12.77 -7.41
CA PRO A 27 -8.45 -12.57 -6.33
C PRO A 27 -8.97 -11.12 -6.37
N PRO A 28 -10.26 -10.88 -6.12
CA PRO A 28 -10.74 -9.51 -6.01
C PRO A 28 -9.89 -8.77 -4.96
N PRO A 29 -9.41 -7.55 -5.27
CA PRO A 29 -8.64 -6.77 -4.31
C PRO A 29 -9.42 -6.71 -2.99
N ALA A 30 -8.72 -6.95 -1.87
CA ALA A 30 -9.31 -6.80 -0.56
C ALA A 30 -9.94 -5.40 -0.44
N PRO A 31 -11.07 -5.22 0.25
CA PRO A 31 -11.71 -3.91 0.36
C PRO A 31 -10.70 -2.85 0.86
N GLY A 32 -10.42 -1.84 0.03
CA GLY A 32 -9.43 -0.79 0.33
C GLY A 32 -8.06 -0.95 -0.34
N THR A 33 -7.82 -2.01 -1.12
CA THR A 33 -6.59 -2.18 -1.89
C THR A 33 -6.72 -1.62 -3.30
N GLN A 34 -5.64 -1.02 -3.81
CA GLN A 34 -5.61 -0.39 -5.13
C GLN A 34 -5.68 -1.47 -6.22
N PRO A 35 -6.59 -1.37 -7.21
CA PRO A 35 -6.55 -2.25 -8.38
C PRO A 35 -5.22 -2.03 -9.11
N GLY A 36 -4.51 -3.14 -9.38
CA GLY A 36 -3.35 -3.15 -10.27
C GLY A 36 -3.70 -2.63 -11.67
N CYS A 37 -2.67 -2.15 -12.35
CA CYS A 37 -2.81 -1.43 -13.62
C CYS A 37 -3.49 -2.26 -14.70
N GLY A 38 -4.55 -1.69 -15.29
CA GLY A 38 -5.18 -2.25 -16.48
C GLY A 38 -4.30 -2.07 -17.74
N PRO A 39 -4.68 -2.69 -18.87
CA PRO A 39 -3.93 -2.65 -20.13
C PRO A 39 -3.78 -1.27 -20.78
N ALA A 40 -4.43 -0.23 -20.23
CA ALA A 40 -4.30 1.17 -20.63
C ALA A 40 -3.15 1.92 -19.91
N GLY A 41 -2.41 1.24 -19.01
CA GLY A 41 -1.33 1.84 -18.22
C GLY A 41 -1.81 2.40 -16.87
N CYS A 42 -0.89 2.51 -15.92
CA CYS A 42 -1.15 3.07 -14.60
C CYS A 42 -1.37 4.59 -14.74
N HIS A 43 -2.62 5.05 -14.65
CA HIS A 43 -2.86 6.45 -14.34
C HIS A 43 -2.55 6.67 -12.86
N ASN A 44 -1.31 7.03 -12.54
CA ASN A 44 -0.97 7.60 -11.25
C ASN A 44 -1.15 9.12 -11.37
N PRO A 45 -2.25 9.72 -10.88
CA PRO A 45 -2.28 11.16 -10.71
C PRO A 45 -1.11 11.54 -9.79
N THR A 46 -0.07 12.20 -10.28
CA THR A 46 1.03 12.66 -9.42
C THR A 46 0.53 13.83 -8.57
N GLY A 47 0.86 13.88 -7.29
CA GLY A 47 0.53 14.99 -6.42
C GLY A 47 0.65 14.65 -4.94
N LEU A 48 0.25 15.58 -4.08
CA LEU A 48 0.26 15.38 -2.63
C LEU A 48 -1.05 14.82 -2.07
N PHE A 49 -2.08 14.67 -2.89
CA PHE A 49 -3.30 13.93 -2.54
C PHE A 49 -3.99 14.35 -1.24
N GLY A 50 -3.95 15.63 -0.86
CA GLY A 50 -4.54 16.10 0.40
C GLY A 50 -3.54 16.22 1.56
N LEU A 51 -2.31 15.73 1.38
CA LEU A 51 -1.19 16.15 2.22
C LEU A 51 -0.87 17.62 1.96
N ILE A 52 -0.62 18.37 3.03
CA ILE A 52 -0.39 19.81 2.98
C ILE A 52 1.11 20.06 3.24
N ARG A 53 1.77 20.81 2.36
CA ARG A 53 3.14 21.31 2.61
C ARG A 53 3.11 22.25 3.81
N ASN A 54 3.54 21.76 4.97
CA ASN A 54 3.59 22.53 6.21
C ASN A 54 4.72 22.01 7.10
N PRO A 55 5.97 22.46 6.85
CA PRO A 55 7.15 21.94 7.53
C PRO A 55 7.04 22.07 9.05
N ARG A 56 6.52 23.21 9.51
CA ARG A 56 6.35 23.48 10.94
C ARG A 56 5.41 22.49 11.63
N LYS A 57 4.34 22.06 10.95
CA LYS A 57 3.43 21.03 11.48
C LYS A 57 4.03 19.63 11.38
N TYR A 58 4.76 19.32 10.32
CA TYR A 58 5.52 18.08 10.21
C TYR A 58 6.52 17.97 11.38
N ASP A 59 7.40 18.96 11.55
CA ASP A 59 8.42 19.00 12.61
C ASP A 59 7.77 18.89 14.00
N HIS A 60 6.67 19.61 14.25
CA HIS A 60 5.96 19.51 15.52
C HIS A 60 5.38 18.11 15.81
N LEU A 61 5.02 17.34 14.79
CA LEU A 61 4.42 16.02 14.94
C LEU A 61 5.43 14.87 14.93
N CYS A 62 6.59 15.08 14.29
CA CYS A 62 7.56 14.05 13.92
C CYS A 62 8.97 14.25 14.48
N ASP A 63 9.33 15.44 14.97
CA ASP A 63 10.67 15.66 15.51
C ASP A 63 10.80 15.05 16.92
N PHE A 64 11.49 13.92 16.97
CA PHE A 64 11.84 13.19 18.20
C PHE A 64 12.62 14.06 19.20
N HIS A 65 13.38 15.07 18.74
CA HIS A 65 14.26 15.88 19.60
C HIS A 65 13.53 17.06 20.27
N HIS A 66 12.32 17.37 19.81
CA HIS A 66 11.49 18.36 20.47
C HIS A 66 10.66 17.70 21.58
N ILE A 67 11.19 17.72 22.81
CA ILE A 67 10.54 17.27 24.07
C ILE A 67 9.38 18.22 24.47
N MET A 68 8.64 18.75 23.51
CA MET A 68 7.41 19.47 23.74
C MET A 68 6.30 18.46 23.51
N PHE A 69 5.71 17.97 24.60
CA PHE A 69 4.52 17.11 24.56
C PHE A 69 3.51 17.72 23.58
N SER A 70 3.41 17.15 22.38
CA SER A 70 2.39 17.58 21.43
C SER A 70 1.03 17.24 22.04
N HIS A 71 0.14 18.23 22.10
CA HIS A 71 -1.26 18.00 22.50
C HIS A 71 -2.04 17.21 21.43
N ASP A 72 -1.43 16.93 20.28
CA ASP A 72 -2.03 16.07 19.25
C ASP A 72 -1.77 14.59 19.60
N HIS A 73 -2.80 13.96 20.17
CA HIS A 73 -2.80 12.55 20.53
C HIS A 73 -3.32 11.64 19.41
N ARG A 74 -3.57 12.19 18.20
CA ARG A 74 -4.06 11.36 17.10
C ARG A 74 -2.99 10.33 16.71
N PRO A 75 -3.36 9.04 16.59
CA PRO A 75 -2.48 8.00 16.09
C PRO A 75 -1.88 8.37 14.74
N ARG A 76 -0.56 8.31 14.62
CA ARG A 76 0.17 8.71 13.40
C ARG A 76 1.50 7.98 13.26
N ALA A 77 2.08 8.07 12.07
CA ALA A 77 3.43 7.64 11.75
C ALA A 77 4.12 8.65 10.83
N CYS A 78 5.42 8.80 11.00
CA CYS A 78 6.25 9.69 10.18
C CYS A 78 7.21 8.86 9.33
N PHE A 79 7.47 9.33 8.12
CA PHE A 79 8.25 8.61 7.11
C PHE A 79 9.29 9.53 6.47
N ASP A 80 10.43 8.97 6.08
CA ASP A 80 11.46 9.60 5.24
C ASP A 80 11.76 8.68 4.06
N THR A 81 11.64 9.22 2.84
CA THR A 81 11.59 8.40 1.63
C THR A 81 12.70 8.66 0.64
N GLN A 82 13.47 9.74 0.83
CA GLN A 82 14.43 10.30 -0.16
C GLN A 82 13.84 10.62 -1.55
N LEU A 83 12.56 10.31 -1.79
CA LEU A 83 11.86 10.48 -3.05
C LEU A 83 10.90 11.68 -2.94
N PRO A 84 10.83 12.56 -3.96
CA PRO A 84 9.84 13.63 -4.02
C PRO A 84 8.40 13.09 -4.01
N LEU A 85 7.68 13.30 -2.91
CA LEU A 85 6.33 12.78 -2.69
C LEU A 85 5.36 13.27 -3.77
N GLU A 86 5.46 14.52 -4.20
CA GLU A 86 4.59 15.06 -5.25
C GLU A 86 4.66 14.25 -6.56
N LYS A 87 5.79 13.58 -6.81
CA LYS A 87 6.00 12.77 -8.01
C LYS A 87 5.67 11.29 -7.80
N TYR A 88 5.97 10.75 -6.63
CA TYR A 88 5.97 9.29 -6.40
C TYR A 88 4.87 8.79 -5.49
N LEU A 89 4.19 9.67 -4.76
CA LEU A 89 3.07 9.27 -3.94
C LEU A 89 1.88 8.90 -4.82
N SER A 90 1.06 7.96 -4.34
CA SER A 90 -0.26 7.63 -4.86
C SER A 90 -1.16 7.26 -3.68
N ALA A 91 -2.44 7.61 -3.77
CA ALA A 91 -3.39 7.37 -2.68
C ALA A 91 -4.69 6.79 -3.25
N PRO A 92 -5.10 5.56 -2.84
CA PRO A 92 -6.35 4.95 -3.30
C PRO A 92 -7.59 5.73 -2.85
N ASN A 93 -7.51 6.48 -1.74
CA ASN A 93 -8.57 7.35 -1.26
C ASN A 93 -8.03 8.73 -0.85
N PRO A 94 -7.81 9.63 -1.82
CA PRO A 94 -7.15 10.92 -1.56
C PRO A 94 -8.03 11.92 -0.80
N GLN A 95 -9.36 11.73 -0.79
CA GLN A 95 -10.25 12.63 -0.05
C GLN A 95 -10.12 12.48 1.46
N THR A 96 -9.69 11.30 1.93
CA THR A 96 -9.47 10.99 3.35
C THR A 96 -8.01 11.12 3.78
N LEU A 97 -7.12 11.38 2.82
CA LEU A 97 -5.71 11.55 3.10
C LEU A 97 -5.48 12.95 3.68
N HIS A 98 -5.00 12.97 4.91
CA HIS A 98 -4.71 14.16 5.67
C HIS A 98 -3.36 14.00 6.31
N GLY A 99 -2.53 15.02 6.24
CA GLY A 99 -1.18 14.95 6.77
C GLY A 99 -0.37 16.15 6.36
N PHE A 100 0.90 16.11 6.71
CA PHE A 100 1.81 17.21 6.43
C PHE A 100 3.08 16.68 5.77
N VAL A 101 3.57 17.45 4.81
CA VAL A 101 4.85 17.23 4.15
C VAL A 101 5.82 18.28 4.66
N ASP A 102 7.07 17.87 4.82
CA ASP A 102 8.16 18.75 5.21
C ASP A 102 8.55 19.72 4.08
N LYS A 103 9.63 20.48 4.29
CA LYS A 103 10.13 21.44 3.29
C LYS A 103 10.84 20.79 2.11
N THR A 104 11.35 19.57 2.29
CA THR A 104 12.15 18.87 1.28
C THR A 104 11.30 18.03 0.33
N ASP A 105 10.02 17.84 0.62
CA ASP A 105 9.12 16.97 -0.11
C ASP A 105 9.47 15.47 -0.02
N THR A 106 10.33 15.09 0.91
CA THR A 106 10.72 13.67 1.07
C THR A 106 10.26 13.08 2.39
N LYS A 107 9.79 13.93 3.31
CA LYS A 107 9.30 13.51 4.63
C LYS A 107 7.85 13.90 4.83
N PHE A 108 7.08 12.99 5.43
CA PHE A 108 5.66 13.21 5.63
C PHE A 108 5.10 12.44 6.83
N VAL A 109 3.94 12.89 7.30
CA VAL A 109 3.18 12.26 8.37
C VAL A 109 1.84 11.77 7.85
N LEU A 110 1.49 10.54 8.22
CA LEU A 110 0.19 9.93 7.99
C LEU A 110 -0.49 9.68 9.33
N PHE A 111 -1.80 9.93 9.38
CA PHE A 111 -2.63 9.54 10.53
C PHE A 111 -3.18 8.12 10.33
N ALA A 112 -3.58 7.49 11.43
CA ALA A 112 -4.22 6.19 11.35
C ALA A 112 -5.51 6.20 10.49
N GLY A 113 -5.79 5.07 9.84
CA GLY A 113 -6.86 4.90 8.86
C GLY A 113 -6.43 5.25 7.44
N GLN A 114 -5.14 5.49 7.19
CA GLN A 114 -4.62 5.90 5.88
C GLN A 114 -3.82 4.78 5.23
N ILE A 115 -4.01 4.65 3.91
CA ILE A 115 -3.25 3.77 3.03
C ILE A 115 -2.73 4.62 1.88
N VAL A 116 -1.43 4.55 1.63
CA VAL A 116 -0.78 5.22 0.49
C VAL A 116 0.25 4.29 -0.13
N THR A 117 0.56 4.53 -1.40
CA THR A 117 1.59 3.80 -2.12
C THR A 117 2.65 4.77 -2.61
N LEU A 118 3.93 4.45 -2.38
CA LEU A 118 5.08 5.22 -2.83
C LEU A 118 5.82 4.47 -3.95
N ASP A 119 6.07 5.16 -5.05
CA ASP A 119 6.85 4.71 -6.21
C ASP A 119 6.37 3.35 -6.75
N GLU A 120 5.07 3.08 -6.65
CA GLU A 120 4.44 1.79 -7.00
C GLU A 120 5.10 0.55 -6.32
N ARG A 121 5.93 0.78 -5.30
CA ARG A 121 6.78 -0.23 -4.67
C ARG A 121 6.38 -0.49 -3.23
N TYR A 122 6.11 0.56 -2.45
CA TYR A 122 5.79 0.43 -1.04
C TYR A 122 4.35 0.85 -0.79
N GLU A 123 3.51 -0.07 -0.35
CA GLU A 123 2.20 0.26 0.18
C GLU A 123 2.25 0.31 1.70
N MET A 124 1.96 1.49 2.26
CA MET A 124 2.01 1.77 3.68
C MET A 124 0.60 1.84 4.24
N HIS A 125 0.37 1.10 5.32
CA HIS A 125 -0.86 1.09 6.09
C HIS A 125 -0.55 1.67 7.46
N VAL A 126 -1.24 2.73 7.86
CA VAL A 126 -1.15 3.30 9.21
C VAL A 126 -2.47 3.05 9.89
N ASP A 127 -2.45 2.24 10.94
CA ASP A 127 -3.64 1.81 11.68
C ASP A 127 -3.58 2.25 13.15
N GLU A 128 -4.73 2.31 13.79
CA GLU A 128 -4.78 2.46 15.24
C GLU A 128 -4.27 1.20 15.94
N VAL A 129 -3.51 1.39 17.02
CA VAL A 129 -3.09 0.27 17.87
C VAL A 129 -4.28 -0.23 18.68
N LYS A 130 -4.58 -1.53 18.59
CA LYS A 130 -5.69 -2.15 19.33
C LYS A 130 -5.40 -2.26 20.84
N ASP A 131 -4.14 -2.44 21.21
CA ASP A 131 -3.69 -2.57 22.60
C ASP A 131 -3.80 -1.24 23.34
N THR A 132 -4.46 -1.24 24.51
CA THR A 132 -4.73 -0.04 25.31
C THR A 132 -3.48 0.61 25.87
N LYS A 133 -2.37 -0.12 26.00
CA LYS A 133 -1.11 0.43 26.53
C LYS A 133 -0.50 1.52 25.64
N TRP A 134 -0.81 1.53 24.35
CA TRP A 134 -0.24 2.45 23.37
C TRP A 134 -1.22 3.56 22.93
N LYS A 135 -2.47 3.53 23.41
CA LYS A 135 -3.51 4.49 22.98
C LYS A 135 -3.24 5.93 23.40
N TRP A 136 -2.51 6.15 24.48
CA TRP A 136 -2.36 7.47 25.09
C TRP A 136 -1.20 8.30 24.50
N GLY A 137 -0.38 7.71 23.62
CA GLY A 137 0.78 8.36 23.02
C GLY A 137 0.60 8.79 21.56
N GLY A 138 -0.56 8.55 20.94
CA GLY A 138 -0.70 8.73 19.50
C GLY A 138 0.14 7.74 18.68
N CYS A 139 0.47 6.58 19.27
CA CYS A 139 1.15 5.51 18.55
C CYS A 139 0.22 4.88 17.52
N SER A 140 0.81 4.41 16.42
CA SER A 140 0.10 3.69 15.36
C SER A 140 0.78 2.34 15.09
N ARG A 141 0.03 1.42 14.49
CA ARG A 141 0.63 0.23 13.89
C ARG A 141 0.90 0.55 12.43
N VAL A 142 2.14 0.33 12.00
CA VAL A 142 2.56 0.56 10.61
C VAL A 142 2.85 -0.78 9.97
N ARG A 143 2.22 -1.02 8.81
CA ARG A 143 2.50 -2.19 7.97
C ARG A 143 2.94 -1.70 6.59
N ILE A 144 4.05 -2.24 6.11
CA ILE A 144 4.62 -1.87 4.80
C ILE A 144 4.70 -3.12 3.95
N TYR A 145 4.10 -3.06 2.76
CA TYR A 145 4.06 -4.15 1.80
C TYR A 145 4.84 -3.79 0.53
N LEU A 146 5.66 -4.73 0.06
CA LEU A 146 6.31 -4.65 -1.24
C LEU A 146 5.36 -5.07 -2.36
N GLN A 147 5.07 -4.13 -3.25
CA GLN A 147 4.29 -4.32 -4.46
C GLN A 147 5.13 -4.93 -5.61
N PRO A 148 4.50 -5.60 -6.60
CA PRO A 148 3.07 -5.95 -6.67
C PRO A 148 2.71 -7.23 -5.91
N ARG A 149 3.68 -7.85 -5.21
CA ARG A 149 3.50 -9.17 -4.58
C ARG A 149 2.88 -9.11 -3.18
N TRP A 150 2.63 -7.92 -2.65
CA TRP A 150 2.07 -7.70 -1.31
C TRP A 150 2.86 -8.43 -0.21
N VAL A 151 4.19 -8.45 -0.33
CA VAL A 151 5.05 -9.08 0.68
C VAL A 151 5.22 -8.13 1.85
N LEU A 152 4.81 -8.55 3.05
CA LEU A 152 5.00 -7.76 4.27
C LEU A 152 6.50 -7.60 4.56
N GLU A 153 6.99 -6.37 4.54
CA GLU A 153 8.38 -6.01 4.83
C GLU A 153 8.57 -5.53 6.26
N ARG A 154 7.65 -4.68 6.75
CA ARG A 154 7.63 -4.19 8.13
C ARG A 154 6.25 -4.29 8.74
N ASP A 155 6.21 -4.61 10.03
CA ASP A 155 5.02 -4.61 10.87
C ASP A 155 5.43 -4.23 12.29
N GLU A 156 5.31 -2.95 12.60
CA GLU A 156 5.82 -2.36 13.84
C GLU A 156 4.82 -1.38 14.47
N ILE A 157 5.06 -1.04 15.73
CA ILE A 157 4.36 0.04 16.41
C ILE A 157 5.30 1.24 16.38
N TRP A 158 4.81 2.35 15.82
CA TRP A 158 5.54 3.62 15.79
C TRP A 158 4.88 4.60 16.74
N CYS A 159 5.68 5.26 17.57
CA CYS A 159 5.24 6.16 18.63
C CYS A 159 5.88 7.56 18.46
N PRO A 160 5.05 8.62 18.35
CA PRO A 160 5.57 9.97 18.30
C PRO A 160 6.39 10.34 19.54
N GLY A 161 7.52 11.02 19.33
CA GLY A 161 8.43 11.43 20.41
C GLY A 161 9.24 10.29 21.04
N HIS A 162 9.10 9.07 20.51
CA HIS A 162 9.87 7.89 20.92
C HIS A 162 10.67 7.29 19.76
N ASP A 163 10.08 7.26 18.57
CA ASP A 163 10.68 6.67 17.38
C ASP A 163 11.06 7.74 16.35
N GLU A 164 12.16 7.51 15.64
CA GLU A 164 12.55 8.31 14.48
C GLU A 164 11.61 8.02 13.28
N PRO A 165 11.49 8.93 12.29
CA PRO A 165 10.74 8.66 11.08
C PRO A 165 11.19 7.37 10.38
N ILE A 166 10.23 6.60 9.86
CA ILE A 166 10.47 5.33 9.19
C ILE A 166 11.12 5.59 7.84
N GLU A 167 12.35 5.10 7.66
CA GLU A 167 13.06 5.15 6.38
C GLU A 167 12.53 4.08 5.40
N LEU A 168 12.25 4.49 4.15
CA LEU A 168 11.69 3.67 3.06
C LEU A 168 12.69 3.42 1.90
#